data_AF-A0A3B9KXG5-F1
#
_entry.id   AF-A0A3B9KXG5-F1
#
_cell.length_a   1.000
_cell.length_b   1.000
_cell.length_c   1.000
_cell.angle_alpha   90.00
_cell.angle_beta   90.00
_cell.angle_gamma   90.00
#
_symmetry.space_group_name_H-M   'P 1'
#
loop_
_entity.id
_entity.type
_entity.pdbx_description
1 polymer ?
#
loop_
_entity_poly.entity_id
_entity_poly.type
_entity_poly.pdbx_seq_one_letter_code
_entity_poly.pdbx_strand_id
1 'polypeptide(L)'
;MDMKKTVSIVLIIAVVSALFFVLVACGGAEPTKLTVTKAPDTLKVIQGGDPDLSGGLVEVEFSDGSVKEFPMSEMSVKGLKKDTLGKQTVALSYTAKGKTVTATVDLTVVLPKVTALSLQTEGVKTSYVEGQIFNKEGLVVTATYQTGESAVVPNYEISPATLLSTTKAVKITYRGVSAEIPVTVAPHAPVSMEVATPLAKTSYFVGETFVSDGLSMTVAYNDGTSEVFSASTLRFFHSYGTEYNGPTSETDDVVTVIATTKYGTISTTLRLTVTAVVPVSLTVTMHEELSFLDGYPFAFDAEGEAVSVLVEFNDGSKRDFPGTFDYFTCNGEVLTATQTSVVIWLTGFPSVTAAVPVTVTEPQVTGISVLTTPAKTDYVAGESVDLTGLVLLLSMSDGRVTQLAYSDGCGITPTPLAVGDEEAVTVNYLGFRTSFRISVAA
;
A
#
# COMPACT_ATOMS: atom_id res chain seq x y z
N MET A 1 40.22 73.63 28.54
CA MET A 1 39.05 74.43 28.07
C MET A 1 37.83 73.56 28.28
N ASP A 2 37.23 73.64 29.48
CA ASP A 2 36.19 74.60 29.86
C ASP A 2 34.86 74.33 29.12
N MET A 3 33.68 74.44 29.72
CA MET A 3 33.18 74.50 31.09
C MET A 3 31.67 74.61 30.88
N LYS A 4 30.86 73.71 31.45
CA LYS A 4 29.54 74.00 32.07
C LYS A 4 28.84 72.70 32.43
N LYS A 5 28.89 72.41 33.73
CA LYS A 5 27.97 71.49 34.41
C LYS A 5 26.62 72.18 34.55
N THR A 6 25.55 71.49 34.18
CA THR A 6 24.21 71.73 34.71
C THR A 6 23.68 70.39 35.20
N VAL A 7 23.43 70.32 36.51
CA VAL A 7 22.98 69.15 37.27
C VAL A 7 21.45 69.11 37.23
N SER A 8 20.88 67.97 36.81
CA SER A 8 19.45 67.66 37.04
C SER A 8 19.31 66.86 38.32
N ILE A 9 18.47 67.37 39.22
CA ILE A 9 18.16 66.85 40.55
C ILE A 9 17.28 65.60 40.41
N VAL A 10 17.72 64.47 40.97
CA VAL A 10 16.87 63.30 41.24
C VAL A 10 16.74 63.18 42.75
N LEU A 11 15.49 63.27 43.21
CA LEU A 11 15.03 63.24 44.58
C LEU A 11 15.19 61.82 45.15
N ILE A 12 16.20 61.59 45.98
CA ILE A 12 16.36 60.38 46.78
C ILE A 12 15.58 60.60 48.08
N ILE A 13 14.43 59.91 48.22
CA ILE A 13 13.70 59.83 49.50
C ILE A 13 14.51 58.90 50.40
N ALA A 14 15.47 59.48 51.12
CA ALA A 14 16.00 58.90 52.34
C ALA A 14 14.90 59.01 53.39
N VAL A 15 14.42 57.87 53.88
CA VAL A 15 13.58 57.80 55.09
C VAL A 15 14.44 58.28 56.25
N VAL A 16 14.39 59.59 56.48
CA VAL A 16 14.86 60.22 57.70
C VAL A 16 13.99 59.67 58.81
N SER A 17 14.58 58.84 59.67
CA SER A 17 14.10 58.58 61.03
C SER A 17 14.16 59.92 61.80
N ALA A 18 13.25 60.83 61.46
CA ALA A 18 13.08 62.09 62.14
C ALA A 18 12.34 61.81 63.43
N LEU A 19 13.10 61.84 64.52
CA LEU A 19 12.61 62.00 65.88
C LEU A 19 11.81 63.32 65.93
N PHE A 20 10.52 63.26 65.60
CA PHE A 20 9.63 64.42 65.60
C PHE A 20 9.22 64.71 67.05
N PHE A 21 10.08 65.40 67.78
CA PHE A 21 9.74 66.03 69.06
C PHE A 21 8.82 67.22 68.78
N VAL A 22 7.50 67.01 68.80
CA VAL A 22 6.55 68.12 69.03
C VAL A 22 6.65 68.49 70.50
N LEU A 23 7.34 69.60 70.77
CA LEU A 23 7.38 70.21 72.09
C LEU A 23 6.04 70.94 72.33
N VAL A 24 5.02 70.22 72.82
CA VAL A 24 3.92 70.84 73.56
C VAL A 24 4.30 70.79 75.03
N ALA A 25 4.72 71.94 75.55
CA ALA A 25 4.89 72.14 76.99
C ALA A 25 3.51 72.22 77.67
N CYS A 26 3.06 71.08 78.22
CA CYS A 26 2.25 71.02 79.44
C CYS A 26 2.29 69.59 79.99
N GLY A 27 2.71 69.41 81.26
CA GLY A 27 2.51 68.15 82.00
C GLY A 27 3.60 67.07 81.86
N GLY A 28 4.18 66.67 82.99
CA GLY A 28 5.14 65.57 83.13
C GLY A 28 4.58 64.17 82.90
N ALA A 29 3.44 63.99 82.22
CA ALA A 29 2.73 62.72 82.20
C ALA A 29 3.39 61.65 81.33
N GLU A 30 3.34 60.42 81.81
CA GLU A 30 3.83 59.21 81.15
C GLU A 30 2.64 58.41 80.59
N PRO A 31 2.80 57.67 79.49
CA PRO A 31 1.70 56.86 78.95
C PRO A 31 1.34 55.71 79.91
N THR A 32 0.04 55.50 80.13
CA THR A 32 -0.51 54.46 81.01
C THR A 32 -1.28 53.38 80.24
N LYS A 33 -1.93 53.73 79.11
CA LYS A 33 -2.70 52.80 78.30
C LYS A 33 -2.67 53.18 76.82
N LEU A 34 -2.65 52.18 75.94
CA LEU A 34 -2.85 52.33 74.50
C LEU A 34 -4.09 51.53 74.10
N THR A 35 -5.02 52.14 73.38
CA THR A 35 -6.24 51.48 72.91
C THR A 35 -6.39 51.71 71.40
N VAL A 36 -6.68 50.66 70.64
CA VAL A 36 -7.05 50.80 69.23
C VAL A 36 -8.50 51.29 69.16
N THR A 37 -8.72 52.49 68.62
CA THR A 37 -10.04 53.11 68.50
C THR A 37 -10.62 52.94 67.10
N LYS A 38 -9.76 52.89 66.09
CA LYS A 38 -10.15 52.61 64.70
C LYS A 38 -9.14 51.69 64.03
N ALA A 39 -9.63 50.63 63.38
CA ALA A 39 -8.79 49.75 62.59
C ALA A 39 -8.26 50.46 61.33
N PRO A 40 -7.09 50.06 60.80
CA PRO A 40 -6.61 50.52 59.49
C PRO A 40 -7.59 50.21 58.35
N ASP A 41 -7.48 50.96 57.26
CA ASP A 41 -8.34 50.79 56.09
C ASP A 41 -8.15 49.43 55.40
N THR A 42 -6.98 48.80 55.59
CA THR A 42 -6.69 47.43 55.20
C THR A 42 -6.08 46.64 56.36
N LEU A 43 -6.56 45.41 56.55
CA LEU A 43 -5.94 44.45 57.48
C LEU A 43 -5.04 43.44 56.74
N LYS A 44 -4.87 43.58 55.42
CA LYS A 44 -4.05 42.70 54.60
C LYS A 44 -2.66 43.28 54.42
N VAL A 45 -1.65 42.44 54.60
CA VAL A 45 -0.24 42.76 54.32
C VAL A 45 0.24 41.86 53.18
N ILE A 46 0.86 42.44 52.15
CA ILE A 46 1.47 41.63 51.10
C ILE A 46 2.77 41.02 51.66
N GLN A 47 2.96 39.71 51.49
CA GLN A 47 4.15 39.00 51.96
C GLN A 47 5.45 39.74 51.56
N GLY A 48 6.39 39.85 52.51
CA GLY A 48 7.65 40.59 52.36
C GLY A 48 7.53 42.12 52.53
N GLY A 49 6.33 42.69 52.41
CA GLY A 49 6.06 44.12 52.55
C GLY A 49 5.84 44.59 54.00
N ASP A 50 5.84 45.91 54.18
CA ASP A 50 5.42 46.57 55.42
C ASP A 50 3.89 46.64 55.53
N PRO A 51 3.32 46.63 56.74
CA PRO A 51 1.89 46.81 56.93
C PRO A 51 1.47 48.24 56.60
N ASP A 52 0.40 48.39 55.82
CA ASP A 52 -0.25 49.68 55.64
C ASP A 52 -1.21 49.94 56.82
N LEU A 53 -0.83 50.86 57.69
CA LEU A 53 -1.60 51.25 58.87
C LEU A 53 -2.38 52.55 58.69
N SER A 54 -2.49 53.04 57.44
CA SER A 54 -3.26 54.23 57.13
C SER A 54 -4.74 54.06 57.51
N GLY A 55 -5.37 55.17 57.90
CA GLY A 55 -6.76 55.22 58.35
C GLY A 55 -7.02 54.69 59.76
N GLY A 56 -6.07 53.96 60.36
CA GLY A 56 -6.15 53.45 61.73
C GLY A 56 -5.82 54.51 62.77
N LEU A 57 -6.51 54.46 63.92
CA LEU A 57 -6.35 55.42 65.02
C LEU A 57 -6.17 54.66 66.35
N VAL A 58 -5.33 55.23 67.20
CA VAL A 58 -5.09 54.76 68.56
C VAL A 58 -5.21 55.91 69.55
N GLU A 59 -5.77 55.64 70.72
CA GLU A 59 -5.79 56.58 71.84
C GLU A 59 -4.75 56.17 72.87
N VAL A 60 -3.95 57.15 73.31
CA VAL A 60 -3.01 57.02 74.42
C VAL A 60 -3.56 57.78 75.62
N GLU A 61 -3.76 57.08 76.72
CA GLU A 61 -4.05 57.66 78.02
C GLU A 61 -2.74 57.94 78.77
N PHE A 62 -2.64 59.11 79.41
CA PHE A 62 -1.47 59.54 80.15
C PHE A 62 -1.76 59.63 81.65
N SER A 63 -0.70 59.61 82.47
CA SER A 63 -0.79 59.61 83.93
C SER A 63 -1.42 60.88 84.54
N ASP A 64 -1.57 61.96 83.77
CA ASP A 64 -2.30 63.17 84.17
C ASP A 64 -3.80 63.13 83.82
N GLY A 65 -4.28 62.00 83.28
CA GLY A 65 -5.67 61.81 82.84
C GLY A 65 -5.97 62.36 81.45
N SER A 66 -4.99 62.95 80.75
CA SER A 66 -5.20 63.36 79.36
C SER A 66 -5.24 62.16 78.42
N VAL A 67 -6.07 62.26 77.37
CA VAL A 67 -6.17 61.28 76.29
C VAL A 67 -5.85 62.00 74.98
N LYS A 68 -4.96 61.41 74.18
CA LYS A 68 -4.63 61.92 72.84
C LYS A 68 -4.76 60.82 71.81
N GLU A 69 -5.35 61.17 70.68
CA GLU A 69 -5.44 60.30 69.52
C GLU A 69 -4.22 60.48 68.62
N PHE A 70 -3.69 59.38 68.13
CA PHE A 70 -2.57 59.32 67.19
C PHE A 70 -2.94 58.41 66.01
N PRO A 71 -2.45 58.72 64.79
CA PRO A 71 -2.56 57.79 63.68
C PRO A 71 -1.73 56.53 63.95
N MET A 72 -2.25 55.37 63.58
CA MET A 72 -1.58 54.09 63.81
C MET A 72 -0.25 53.97 63.03
N SER A 73 -0.08 54.73 61.95
CA SER A 73 1.18 54.84 61.20
C SER A 73 2.34 55.44 61.99
N GLU A 74 2.07 56.11 63.12
CA GLU A 74 3.11 56.61 64.03
C GLU A 74 3.54 55.57 65.08
N MET A 75 2.85 54.42 65.17
CA MET A 75 3.15 53.38 66.13
C MET A 75 4.32 52.50 65.67
N SER A 76 5.13 52.03 66.63
CA SER A 76 6.13 51.00 66.36
C SER A 76 5.48 49.62 66.33
N VAL A 77 5.55 48.94 65.18
CA VAL A 77 5.03 47.57 64.98
C VAL A 77 6.07 46.53 65.35
N LYS A 78 5.71 45.58 66.22
CA LYS A 78 6.55 44.43 66.58
C LYS A 78 5.80 43.11 66.41
N GLY A 79 6.54 42.07 66.05
CA GLY A 79 6.03 40.69 65.99
C GLY A 79 5.42 40.26 64.65
N LEU A 80 5.31 41.17 63.66
CA LEU A 80 4.87 40.79 62.32
C LEU A 80 5.95 39.95 61.63
N LYS A 81 5.61 38.71 61.27
CA LYS A 81 6.45 37.85 60.43
C LYS A 81 6.03 38.02 58.97
N LYS A 82 6.73 38.91 58.25
CA LYS A 82 6.40 39.30 56.86
C LYS A 82 6.38 38.13 55.88
N ASP A 83 7.12 37.06 56.16
CA ASP A 83 7.22 35.88 55.29
C ASP A 83 6.27 34.75 55.66
N THR A 84 5.52 34.89 56.76
CA THR A 84 4.57 33.88 57.23
C THR A 84 3.15 34.25 56.81
N LEU A 85 2.51 33.44 55.98
CA LEU A 85 1.13 33.70 55.54
C LEU A 85 0.11 33.52 56.67
N GLY A 86 -1.04 34.17 56.52
CA GLY A 86 -2.19 34.01 57.41
C GLY A 86 -2.33 35.12 58.44
N LYS A 87 -3.33 34.96 59.31
CA LYS A 87 -3.68 35.92 60.35
C LYS A 87 -2.61 35.91 61.45
N GLN A 88 -2.12 37.08 61.82
CA GLN A 88 -1.11 37.31 62.85
C GLN A 88 -1.54 38.46 63.74
N THR A 89 -1.45 38.26 65.05
CA THR A 89 -1.64 39.35 66.03
C THR A 89 -0.30 40.06 66.22
N VAL A 90 -0.26 41.35 65.89
CA VAL A 90 0.96 42.18 65.99
C VAL A 90 0.82 43.21 67.11
N ALA A 91 1.93 43.52 67.77
CA ALA A 91 1.95 44.50 68.84
C ALA A 91 2.26 45.90 68.27
N LEU A 92 1.39 46.85 68.58
CA LEU A 92 1.62 48.29 68.42
C LEU A 92 2.20 48.81 69.72
N SER A 93 3.22 49.66 69.63
CA SER A 93 3.87 50.24 70.81
C SER A 93 4.04 51.75 70.67
N TYR A 94 3.70 52.45 71.75
CA TYR A 94 3.95 53.88 71.94
C TYR A 94 4.91 54.05 73.11
N THR A 95 6.00 54.78 72.89
CA THR A 95 7.02 55.04 73.93
C THR A 95 7.22 56.54 74.08
N ALA A 96 7.02 57.03 75.30
CA ALA A 96 7.30 58.42 75.66
C ALA A 96 7.91 58.46 77.06
N LYS A 97 8.94 59.31 77.25
CA LYS A 97 9.65 59.50 78.53
C LYS A 97 10.11 58.20 79.21
N GLY A 98 10.49 57.20 78.43
CA GLY A 98 11.00 55.92 78.94
C GLY A 98 9.94 54.90 79.38
N LYS A 99 8.64 55.22 79.31
CA LYS A 99 7.56 54.23 79.46
C LYS A 99 6.99 53.81 78.10
N THR A 100 6.75 52.51 77.96
CA THR A 100 6.14 51.90 76.76
C THR A 100 4.80 51.28 77.11
N VAL A 101 3.77 51.59 76.34
CA VAL A 101 2.45 50.95 76.39
C VAL A 101 2.18 50.24 75.07
N THR A 102 1.40 49.16 75.11
CA THR A 102 1.15 48.31 73.94
C THR A 102 -0.34 48.04 73.74
N ALA A 103 -0.72 47.90 72.48
CA ALA A 103 -2.01 47.39 72.04
C ALA A 103 -1.76 46.38 70.91
N THR A 104 -2.78 45.60 70.55
CA THR A 104 -2.65 44.58 69.50
C THR A 104 -3.62 44.86 68.36
N VAL A 105 -3.18 44.54 67.13
CA VAL A 105 -4.04 44.52 65.95
C VAL A 105 -3.80 43.21 65.20
N ASP A 106 -4.87 42.64 64.65
CA ASP A 106 -4.78 41.45 63.82
C ASP A 106 -4.60 41.83 62.35
N LEU A 107 -3.50 41.38 61.76
CA LEU A 107 -3.20 41.56 60.33
C LEU A 107 -3.14 40.21 59.64
N THR A 108 -3.47 40.15 58.36
CA THR A 108 -3.41 38.92 57.55
C THR A 108 -2.38 39.07 56.45
N VAL A 109 -1.29 38.31 56.52
CA VAL A 109 -0.29 38.29 55.46
C VAL A 109 -0.80 37.42 54.31
N VAL A 110 -0.87 37.98 53.11
CA VAL A 110 -1.37 37.33 51.89
C VAL A 110 -0.30 37.29 50.80
N LEU A 111 -0.40 36.33 49.90
CA LEU A 111 0.50 36.22 48.75
C LEU A 111 0.32 37.42 47.80
N PRO A 112 1.42 37.90 47.16
CA PRO A 112 1.31 38.89 46.10
C PRO A 112 0.56 38.29 44.90
N LYS A 113 -0.38 39.06 44.35
CA LYS A 113 -1.09 38.71 43.12
C LYS A 113 -0.15 38.80 41.91
N VAL A 114 -0.23 37.82 41.01
CA VAL A 114 0.44 37.88 39.70
C VAL A 114 -0.38 38.79 38.78
N THR A 115 0.28 39.71 38.08
CA THR A 115 -0.36 40.68 37.18
C THR A 115 -0.09 40.38 35.71
N ALA A 116 1.07 39.80 35.38
CA ALA A 116 1.44 39.43 34.01
C ALA A 116 2.39 38.22 33.99
N LEU A 117 2.41 37.52 32.85
CA LEU A 117 3.45 36.54 32.52
C LEU A 117 4.22 37.03 31.30
N SER A 118 5.54 36.83 31.33
CA SER A 118 6.42 36.98 30.18
C SER A 118 7.04 35.63 29.86
N LEU A 119 7.03 35.26 28.57
CA LEU A 119 7.52 33.98 28.07
C LEU A 119 8.76 34.23 27.22
N GLN A 120 9.88 33.62 27.57
CA GLN A 120 11.05 33.56 26.70
C GLN A 120 10.99 32.26 25.90
N THR A 121 10.80 32.38 24.59
CA THR A 121 10.51 31.26 23.69
C THR A 121 11.60 30.98 22.65
N GLU A 122 12.74 31.66 22.74
CA GLU A 122 13.89 31.40 21.86
C GLU A 122 14.39 29.96 22.04
N GLY A 123 14.49 29.20 20.95
CA GLY A 123 14.88 27.78 20.98
C GLY A 123 13.77 26.80 21.40
N VAL A 124 12.58 27.28 21.78
CA VAL A 124 11.43 26.42 22.11
C VAL A 124 10.87 25.82 20.82
N LYS A 125 10.64 24.50 20.82
CA LYS A 125 10.02 23.79 19.68
C LYS A 125 8.58 24.27 19.49
N THR A 126 8.24 24.73 18.28
CA THR A 126 6.90 25.25 17.94
C THR A 126 6.22 24.48 16.80
N SER A 127 6.88 23.48 16.21
CA SER A 127 6.29 22.60 15.19
C SER A 127 6.18 21.18 15.72
N TYR A 128 4.99 20.59 15.57
CA TYR A 128 4.64 19.28 16.12
C TYR A 128 3.81 18.46 15.14
N VAL A 129 3.75 17.16 15.42
CA VAL A 129 2.76 16.25 14.84
C VAL A 129 1.67 15.98 15.89
N GLU A 130 0.44 15.81 15.43
CA GLU A 130 -0.71 15.47 16.26
C GLU A 130 -0.44 14.27 17.19
N GLY A 131 -0.87 14.38 18.44
CA GLY A 131 -0.62 13.41 19.50
C GLY A 131 0.64 13.68 20.32
N GLN A 132 1.54 14.57 19.86
CA GLN A 132 2.74 14.95 20.62
C GLN A 132 2.39 15.84 21.83
N ILE A 133 3.26 15.78 22.85
CA ILE A 133 3.22 16.65 24.03
C ILE A 133 4.14 17.86 23.78
N PHE A 134 3.74 19.03 24.26
CA PHE A 134 4.55 20.24 24.15
C PHE A 134 5.90 20.07 24.86
N ASN A 135 7.00 20.31 24.14
CA ASN A 135 8.34 20.29 24.74
C ASN A 135 8.64 21.65 25.39
N LYS A 136 8.70 21.66 26.73
CA LYS A 136 9.00 22.85 27.54
C LYS A 136 10.49 23.19 27.65
N GLU A 137 11.38 22.39 27.05
CA GLU A 137 12.82 22.65 27.06
C GLU A 137 13.11 24.03 26.44
N GLY A 138 13.95 24.82 27.13
CA GLY A 138 14.24 26.21 26.75
C GLY A 138 13.20 27.25 27.18
N LEU A 139 12.01 26.84 27.64
CA LEU A 139 10.98 27.79 28.08
C LEU A 139 11.30 28.37 29.47
N VAL A 140 11.50 29.68 29.53
CA VAL A 140 11.57 30.44 30.79
C VAL A 140 10.30 31.26 30.96
N VAL A 141 9.63 31.09 32.10
CA VAL A 141 8.41 31.80 32.47
C VAL A 141 8.71 32.76 33.61
N THR A 142 8.49 34.05 33.37
CA THR A 142 8.68 35.10 34.37
C THR A 142 7.33 35.68 34.76
N ALA A 143 7.01 35.65 36.05
CA ALA A 143 5.80 36.24 36.61
C ALA A 143 6.10 37.64 37.16
N THR A 144 5.30 38.62 36.77
CA THR A 144 5.29 39.97 37.37
C THR A 144 4.22 40.03 38.44
N TYR A 145 4.56 40.53 39.62
CA TYR A 145 3.69 40.65 40.78
C TYR A 145 3.14 42.07 40.92
N GLN A 146 2.04 42.23 41.66
CA GLN A 146 1.42 43.54 41.94
C GLN A 146 2.35 44.52 42.70
N THR A 147 3.43 44.00 43.30
CA THR A 147 4.49 44.79 43.94
C THR A 147 5.44 45.45 42.93
N GLY A 148 5.36 45.08 41.64
CA GLY A 148 6.30 45.48 40.59
C GLY A 148 7.50 44.55 40.43
N GLU A 149 7.74 43.65 41.40
CA GLU A 149 8.80 42.65 41.32
C GLU A 149 8.47 41.57 40.27
N SER A 150 9.51 40.97 39.67
CA SER A 150 9.37 39.85 38.74
C SER A 150 10.30 38.70 39.14
N ALA A 151 9.81 37.47 39.00
CA ALA A 151 10.59 36.27 39.31
C ALA A 151 10.33 35.15 38.30
N VAL A 152 11.35 34.33 38.05
CA VAL A 152 11.23 33.10 37.27
C VAL A 152 10.40 32.09 38.07
N VAL A 153 9.43 31.46 37.42
CA VAL A 153 8.53 30.48 38.05
C VAL A 153 8.72 29.11 37.39
N PRO A 154 9.17 28.08 38.13
CA PRO A 154 9.44 26.76 37.56
C PRO A 154 8.20 25.87 37.43
N ASN A 155 7.14 26.17 38.20
CA ASN A 155 5.93 25.36 38.29
C ASN A 155 4.74 26.12 37.73
N TYR A 156 4.34 25.79 36.53
CA TYR A 156 3.21 26.36 35.81
C TYR A 156 2.42 25.25 35.11
N GLU A 157 1.17 25.55 34.80
CA GLU A 157 0.28 24.66 34.06
C GLU A 157 0.44 24.89 32.55
N ILE A 158 0.37 23.81 31.77
CA ILE A 158 0.47 23.82 30.31
C ILE A 158 -0.81 23.20 29.76
N SER A 159 -1.50 23.90 28.85
CA SER A 159 -2.73 23.41 28.24
C SER A 159 -2.79 23.75 26.73
N PRO A 160 -3.25 22.83 25.86
CA PRO A 160 -3.63 21.45 26.17
C PRO A 160 -2.41 20.55 26.44
N ALA A 161 -2.60 19.44 27.15
CA ALA A 161 -1.52 18.49 27.45
C ALA A 161 -1.03 17.73 26.21
N THR A 162 -1.96 17.36 25.33
CA THR A 162 -1.70 16.71 24.05
C THR A 162 -2.11 17.64 22.92
N LEU A 163 -1.24 17.78 21.91
CA LEU A 163 -1.47 18.66 20.79
C LEU A 163 -2.27 17.95 19.70
N LEU A 164 -3.45 18.48 19.40
CA LEU A 164 -4.26 18.08 18.24
C LEU A 164 -3.88 18.90 17.01
N SER A 165 -4.17 18.39 15.81
CA SER A 165 -3.94 19.12 14.53
C SER A 165 -4.65 20.49 14.45
N THR A 166 -5.71 20.68 15.24
CA THR A 166 -6.43 21.95 15.37
C THR A 166 -5.78 22.95 16.35
N THR A 167 -4.82 22.51 17.16
CA THR A 167 -4.15 23.35 18.18
C THR A 167 -3.29 24.41 17.50
N LYS A 168 -3.53 25.69 17.83
CA LYS A 168 -2.78 26.84 17.28
C LYS A 168 -1.88 27.52 18.30
N ALA A 169 -2.09 27.27 19.58
CA ALA A 169 -1.27 27.80 20.65
C ALA A 169 -1.31 26.87 21.88
N VAL A 170 -0.26 26.94 22.69
CA VAL A 170 -0.16 26.33 24.01
C VAL A 170 -0.24 27.43 25.06
N LYS A 171 -1.18 27.28 25.99
CA LYS A 171 -1.43 28.21 27.09
C LYS A 171 -0.59 27.82 28.30
N ILE A 172 0.20 28.78 28.77
CA ILE A 172 0.98 28.70 30.00
C ILE A 172 0.23 29.47 31.08
N THR A 173 -0.13 28.80 32.18
CA THR A 173 -0.90 29.40 33.27
C THR A 173 -0.15 29.32 34.59
N TYR A 174 -0.05 30.44 35.30
CA TYR A 174 0.52 30.50 36.63
C TYR A 174 -0.33 31.40 37.52
N ARG A 175 -0.85 30.83 38.61
CA ARG A 175 -1.73 31.50 39.60
C ARG A 175 -2.89 32.28 38.94
N GLY A 176 -3.51 31.69 37.92
CA GLY A 176 -4.67 32.25 37.23
C GLY A 176 -4.37 33.27 36.13
N VAL A 177 -3.11 33.72 35.98
CA VAL A 177 -2.66 34.55 34.84
C VAL A 177 -2.12 33.64 33.76
N SER A 178 -2.37 33.97 32.49
CA SER A 178 -1.96 33.14 31.35
C SER A 178 -1.31 33.93 30.23
N ALA A 179 -0.43 33.26 29.51
CA ALA A 179 0.15 33.71 28.24
C ALA A 179 0.21 32.53 27.27
N GLU A 180 0.31 32.80 25.97
CA GLU A 180 0.23 31.77 24.92
C GLU A 180 1.49 31.73 24.07
N ILE A 181 1.88 30.52 23.69
CA ILE A 181 2.95 30.24 22.73
C ILE A 181 2.30 29.70 21.46
N PRO A 182 2.39 30.38 20.31
CA PRO A 182 1.84 29.86 19.06
C PRO A 182 2.60 28.60 18.63
N VAL A 183 1.86 27.61 18.12
CA VAL A 183 2.42 26.36 17.61
C VAL A 183 1.73 25.96 16.30
N THR A 184 2.45 25.19 15.47
CA THR A 184 1.91 24.57 14.27
C THR A 184 1.90 23.06 14.44
N VAL A 185 0.73 22.46 14.36
CA VAL A 185 0.56 21.00 14.52
C VAL A 185 0.09 20.40 13.20
N ALA A 186 0.90 19.53 12.61
CA ALA A 186 0.52 18.75 11.43
C ALA A 186 -0.32 17.54 11.84
N PRO A 187 -1.34 17.13 11.05
CA PRO A 187 -2.00 15.85 11.26
C PRO A 187 -1.00 14.69 11.27
N HIS A 188 -1.23 13.68 12.09
CA HIS A 188 -0.44 12.46 12.06
C HIS A 188 -0.77 11.68 10.78
N ALA A 189 0.24 11.27 10.03
CA ALA A 189 0.06 10.67 8.72
C ALA A 189 1.21 9.72 8.34
N PRO A 190 0.93 8.63 7.61
CA PRO A 190 1.98 7.80 7.00
C PRO A 190 2.71 8.59 5.91
N VAL A 191 4.04 8.47 5.84
CA VAL A 191 4.89 9.22 4.89
C VAL A 191 5.70 8.33 3.95
N SER A 192 6.04 7.11 4.37
CA SER A 192 6.71 6.14 3.51
C SER A 192 6.32 4.71 3.86
N MET A 193 6.51 3.82 2.90
CA MET A 193 6.23 2.39 3.03
C MET A 193 7.32 1.61 2.29
N GLU A 194 8.05 0.76 3.02
CA GLU A 194 9.20 0.02 2.51
C GLU A 194 9.09 -1.46 2.82
N VAL A 195 9.76 -2.29 2.03
CA VAL A 195 9.79 -3.74 2.22
C VAL A 195 10.63 -4.07 3.46
N ALA A 196 10.02 -4.70 4.45
CA ALA A 196 10.72 -5.22 5.62
C ALA A 196 11.16 -6.67 5.40
N THR A 197 10.27 -7.51 4.85
CA THR A 197 10.55 -8.89 4.44
C THR A 197 10.02 -9.06 3.03
N PRO A 198 10.86 -9.43 2.04
CA PRO A 198 10.44 -9.52 0.64
C PRO A 198 9.51 -10.72 0.40
N LEU A 199 8.81 -10.70 -0.73
CA LEU A 199 8.04 -11.86 -1.23
C LEU A 199 8.98 -13.06 -1.45
N ALA A 200 8.54 -14.25 -1.04
CA ALA A 200 9.27 -15.49 -1.31
C ALA A 200 9.18 -15.90 -2.80
N LYS A 201 8.07 -15.58 -3.46
CA LYS A 201 7.83 -15.88 -4.88
C LYS A 201 7.50 -14.61 -5.65
N THR A 202 8.30 -14.32 -6.68
CA THR A 202 8.15 -13.14 -7.55
C THR A 202 8.00 -13.50 -9.03
N SER A 203 8.09 -14.79 -9.39
CA SER A 203 7.92 -15.27 -10.75
C SER A 203 6.71 -16.20 -10.81
N TYR A 204 5.82 -15.93 -11.75
CA TYR A 204 4.55 -16.60 -11.92
C TYR A 204 4.31 -16.92 -13.39
N PHE A 205 3.54 -17.96 -13.65
CA PHE A 205 2.89 -18.11 -14.95
C PHE A 205 1.54 -17.39 -14.97
N VAL A 206 1.05 -17.00 -16.14
CA VAL A 206 -0.31 -16.46 -16.30
C VAL A 206 -1.32 -17.49 -15.81
N GLY A 207 -2.30 -17.08 -15.00
CA GLY A 207 -3.29 -17.97 -14.41
C GLY A 207 -2.89 -18.51 -13.03
N GLU A 208 -1.66 -18.29 -12.58
CA GLU A 208 -1.18 -18.77 -11.28
C GLU A 208 -1.72 -17.91 -10.13
N THR A 209 -1.92 -18.48 -8.94
CA THR A 209 -2.38 -17.70 -7.78
C THR A 209 -1.24 -16.87 -7.21
N PHE A 210 -1.44 -15.56 -7.03
CA PHE A 210 -0.48 -14.70 -6.34
C PHE A 210 -0.34 -15.09 -4.86
N VAL A 211 0.90 -15.27 -4.40
CA VAL A 211 1.20 -15.66 -3.01
C VAL A 211 1.91 -14.51 -2.30
N SER A 212 1.25 -13.91 -1.33
CA SER A 212 1.80 -12.82 -0.51
C SER A 212 2.47 -13.30 0.79
N ASP A 213 2.44 -14.60 1.07
CA ASP A 213 2.95 -15.18 2.31
C ASP A 213 4.40 -14.77 2.59
N GLY A 214 4.65 -14.41 3.85
CA GLY A 214 5.96 -13.97 4.33
C GLY A 214 6.30 -12.50 4.02
N LEU A 215 5.53 -11.81 3.16
CA LEU A 215 5.73 -10.37 2.95
C LEU A 215 5.40 -9.58 4.23
N SER A 216 6.26 -8.63 4.56
CA SER A 216 5.96 -7.60 5.55
C SER A 216 6.49 -6.25 5.10
N MET A 217 5.78 -5.19 5.46
CA MET A 217 6.07 -3.82 5.05
C MET A 217 6.21 -2.92 6.28
N THR A 218 7.24 -2.08 6.32
CA THR A 218 7.39 -1.05 7.35
C THR A 218 6.76 0.25 6.84
N VAL A 219 5.79 0.79 7.57
CA VAL A 219 5.21 2.11 7.34
C VAL A 219 5.84 3.10 8.32
N ALA A 220 6.44 4.17 7.81
CA ALA A 220 6.96 5.27 8.63
C ALA A 220 5.97 6.44 8.66
N TYR A 221 5.90 7.12 9.80
CA TYR A 221 5.01 8.25 10.04
C TYR A 221 5.79 9.58 10.15
N ASN A 222 5.08 10.69 9.96
CA ASN A 222 5.67 12.02 10.04
C ASN A 222 6.15 12.43 11.45
N ASP A 223 5.81 11.68 12.50
CA ASP A 223 6.33 11.87 13.86
C ASP A 223 7.66 11.13 14.13
N GLY A 224 8.17 10.38 13.14
CA GLY A 224 9.39 9.59 13.24
C GLY A 224 9.20 8.16 13.76
N THR A 225 7.96 7.77 14.12
CA THR A 225 7.65 6.38 14.50
C THR A 225 7.42 5.52 13.25
N SER A 226 7.39 4.19 13.46
CA SER A 226 7.09 3.23 12.39
C SER A 226 6.32 2.02 12.93
N GLU A 227 5.57 1.36 12.05
CA GLU A 227 4.81 0.14 12.32
C GLU A 227 5.05 -0.88 11.21
N VAL A 228 5.08 -2.16 11.57
CA VAL A 228 5.27 -3.27 10.61
C VAL A 228 3.92 -3.93 10.34
N PHE A 229 3.55 -4.00 9.07
CA PHE A 229 2.35 -4.66 8.57
C PHE A 229 2.71 -6.01 7.96
N SER A 230 2.02 -7.07 8.38
CA SER A 230 2.14 -8.39 7.75
C SER A 230 1.22 -8.49 6.53
N ALA A 231 1.54 -9.41 5.61
CA ALA A 231 0.75 -9.71 4.42
C ALA A 231 -0.76 -9.82 4.67
N SER A 232 -1.18 -10.42 5.79
CA SER A 232 -2.60 -10.62 6.15
C SER A 232 -3.38 -9.33 6.42
N THR A 233 -2.69 -8.22 6.69
CA THR A 233 -3.29 -6.89 6.95
C THR A 233 -3.16 -5.94 5.77
N LEU A 234 -2.34 -6.32 4.78
CA LEU A 234 -2.11 -5.57 3.57
C LEU A 234 -3.16 -5.94 2.52
N ARG A 235 -3.42 -5.00 1.62
CA ARG A 235 -4.24 -5.24 0.44
C ARG A 235 -3.39 -5.16 -0.81
N PHE A 236 -3.67 -6.03 -1.77
CA PHE A 236 -2.91 -6.17 -2.99
C PHE A 236 -3.81 -5.88 -4.18
N PHE A 237 -3.34 -5.09 -5.12
CA PHE A 237 -4.09 -4.70 -6.30
C PHE A 237 -3.26 -4.89 -7.56
N HIS A 238 -3.93 -5.30 -8.63
CA HIS A 238 -3.40 -5.26 -9.98
C HIS A 238 -3.07 -3.82 -10.35
N SER A 239 -2.20 -3.63 -11.34
CA SER A 239 -1.82 -2.31 -11.87
C SER A 239 -3.02 -1.47 -12.35
N TYR A 240 -4.09 -2.14 -12.79
CA TYR A 240 -5.36 -1.52 -13.25
C TYR A 240 -6.42 -1.36 -12.15
N GLY A 241 -6.07 -1.59 -10.87
CA GLY A 241 -6.87 -1.15 -9.72
C GLY A 241 -7.93 -2.13 -9.21
N THR A 242 -7.91 -3.39 -9.64
CA THR A 242 -8.73 -4.45 -9.03
C THR A 242 -7.95 -5.19 -7.96
N GLU A 243 -8.61 -5.63 -6.90
CA GLU A 243 -7.96 -6.37 -5.82
C GLU A 243 -7.50 -7.75 -6.29
N TYR A 244 -6.34 -8.20 -5.80
CA TYR A 244 -5.82 -9.56 -6.01
C TYR A 244 -6.67 -10.55 -5.22
N ASN A 245 -7.80 -10.93 -5.81
CA ASN A 245 -8.67 -12.02 -5.34
C ASN A 245 -8.70 -13.18 -6.35
N GLY A 246 -7.76 -13.21 -7.30
CA GLY A 246 -7.77 -14.12 -8.44
C GLY A 246 -6.37 -14.40 -8.99
N PRO A 247 -6.29 -15.13 -10.12
CA PRO A 247 -5.02 -15.50 -10.73
C PRO A 247 -4.28 -14.29 -11.32
N THR A 248 -2.96 -14.41 -11.45
CA THR A 248 -2.10 -13.46 -12.17
C THR A 248 -2.46 -13.40 -13.65
N SER A 249 -2.23 -12.24 -14.26
CA SER A 249 -2.43 -11.96 -15.68
C SER A 249 -1.13 -11.45 -16.33
N GLU A 250 -1.10 -11.39 -17.66
CA GLU A 250 0.10 -10.91 -18.39
C GLU A 250 0.50 -9.46 -18.06
N THR A 251 -0.44 -8.66 -17.52
CA THR A 251 -0.22 -7.25 -17.18
C THR A 251 0.18 -7.03 -15.71
N ASP A 252 0.42 -8.11 -14.98
CA ASP A 252 0.78 -8.11 -13.56
C ASP A 252 2.29 -8.08 -13.32
N ASP A 253 3.02 -7.28 -14.09
CA ASP A 253 4.44 -7.01 -13.82
C ASP A 253 4.65 -6.10 -12.60
N VAL A 254 3.57 -5.45 -12.14
CA VAL A 254 3.53 -4.58 -10.95
C VAL A 254 2.29 -4.85 -10.10
N VAL A 255 2.52 -5.05 -8.79
CA VAL A 255 1.47 -5.17 -7.77
C VAL A 255 1.48 -3.93 -6.88
N THR A 256 0.34 -3.28 -6.72
CA THR A 256 0.17 -2.21 -5.75
C THR A 256 -0.16 -2.80 -4.37
N VAL A 257 0.67 -2.48 -3.38
CA VAL A 257 0.49 -2.89 -1.99
C VAL A 257 -0.03 -1.68 -1.21
N ILE A 258 -1.14 -1.86 -0.49
CA ILE A 258 -1.79 -0.81 0.29
C ILE A 258 -1.81 -1.20 1.76
N ALA A 259 -1.29 -0.31 2.61
CA ALA A 259 -1.47 -0.36 4.06
C ALA A 259 -2.54 0.65 4.48
N THR A 260 -3.51 0.20 5.28
CA THR A 260 -4.50 1.07 5.91
C THR A 260 -4.16 1.21 7.38
N THR A 261 -3.85 2.44 7.79
CA THR A 261 -3.53 2.78 9.18
C THR A 261 -4.69 3.57 9.79
N LYS A 262 -4.70 3.75 11.11
CA LYS A 262 -5.67 4.65 11.77
C LYS A 262 -5.50 6.13 11.38
N TYR A 263 -4.41 6.48 10.69
CA TYR A 263 -4.04 7.84 10.29
C TYR A 263 -4.18 8.07 8.77
N GLY A 264 -4.70 7.07 8.03
CA GLY A 264 -4.85 7.13 6.58
C GLY A 264 -4.21 5.95 5.87
N THR A 265 -4.22 6.01 4.54
CA THR A 265 -3.72 4.96 3.66
C THR A 265 -2.42 5.37 2.99
N ILE A 266 -1.51 4.42 2.80
CA ILE A 266 -0.32 4.58 1.98
C ILE A 266 -0.16 3.37 1.09
N SER A 267 0.43 3.57 -0.09
CA SER A 267 0.68 2.50 -1.04
C SER A 267 2.09 2.57 -1.60
N THR A 268 2.61 1.41 -1.96
CA THR A 268 3.82 1.26 -2.76
C THR A 268 3.61 0.17 -3.81
N THR A 269 4.61 -0.08 -4.64
CA THR A 269 4.54 -1.11 -5.67
C THR A 269 5.65 -2.14 -5.51
N LEU A 270 5.32 -3.39 -5.83
CA LEU A 270 6.26 -4.50 -5.96
C LEU A 270 6.29 -4.94 -7.42
N ARG A 271 7.44 -5.43 -7.88
CA ARG A 271 7.59 -5.97 -9.25
C ARG A 271 7.51 -7.49 -9.23
N LEU A 272 6.80 -8.04 -10.20
CA LEU A 272 6.73 -9.47 -10.47
C LEU A 272 7.25 -9.77 -11.90
N THR A 273 7.49 -11.04 -12.18
CA THR A 273 7.73 -11.56 -13.53
C THR A 273 6.62 -12.54 -13.85
N VAL A 274 5.75 -12.19 -14.80
CA VAL A 274 4.66 -13.07 -15.24
C VAL A 274 4.95 -13.58 -16.65
N THR A 275 4.96 -14.90 -16.82
CA THR A 275 5.29 -15.57 -18.08
C THR A 275 4.04 -16.26 -18.64
N ALA A 276 3.76 -16.07 -19.94
CA ALA A 276 2.67 -16.78 -20.59
C ALA A 276 2.88 -18.31 -20.57
N VAL A 277 1.79 -19.06 -20.38
CA VAL A 277 1.81 -20.51 -20.49
C VAL A 277 1.74 -20.88 -21.97
N VAL A 278 2.80 -21.53 -22.48
CA VAL A 278 2.91 -21.92 -23.89
C VAL A 278 3.30 -23.40 -24.01
N PRO A 279 2.84 -24.11 -25.05
CA PRO A 279 3.24 -25.49 -25.28
C PRO A 279 4.73 -25.56 -25.60
N VAL A 280 5.39 -26.62 -25.13
CA VAL A 280 6.84 -26.85 -25.33
C VAL A 280 7.15 -28.22 -25.94
N SER A 281 6.27 -29.21 -25.77
CA SER A 281 6.44 -30.53 -26.38
C SER A 281 5.11 -31.21 -26.69
N LEU A 282 5.13 -32.12 -27.67
CA LEU A 282 4.03 -32.99 -28.05
C LEU A 282 4.48 -34.45 -27.93
N THR A 283 3.68 -35.30 -27.29
CA THR A 283 3.90 -36.76 -27.26
C THR A 283 2.70 -37.47 -27.88
N VAL A 284 2.95 -38.21 -28.96
CA VAL A 284 1.91 -38.95 -29.70
C VAL A 284 1.75 -40.35 -29.12
N THR A 285 0.50 -40.75 -28.86
CA THR A 285 0.11 -42.11 -28.49
C THR A 285 -0.89 -42.63 -29.52
N MET A 286 -0.55 -43.75 -30.17
CA MET A 286 -1.43 -44.43 -31.11
C MET A 286 -2.32 -45.42 -30.35
N HIS A 287 -3.62 -45.35 -30.61
CA HIS A 287 -4.61 -46.33 -30.15
C HIS A 287 -5.03 -47.27 -31.27
N GLU A 288 -4.99 -46.78 -32.52
CA GLU A 288 -5.21 -47.57 -33.72
C GLU A 288 -4.16 -47.24 -34.78
N GLU A 289 -3.91 -48.16 -35.71
CA GLU A 289 -3.02 -47.90 -36.83
C GLU A 289 -3.71 -47.02 -37.88
N LEU A 290 -3.03 -45.95 -38.30
CA LEU A 290 -3.49 -45.11 -39.39
C LEU A 290 -2.94 -45.60 -40.73
N SER A 291 -3.83 -46.09 -41.60
CA SER A 291 -3.49 -46.59 -42.92
C SER A 291 -4.18 -45.78 -44.02
N PHE A 292 -3.41 -45.38 -45.03
CA PHE A 292 -3.87 -44.56 -46.15
C PHE A 292 -3.49 -45.17 -47.49
N LEU A 293 -4.15 -44.68 -48.55
CA LEU A 293 -3.79 -45.01 -49.92
C LEU A 293 -2.83 -43.96 -50.49
N ASP A 294 -1.90 -44.41 -51.33
CA ASP A 294 -0.99 -43.54 -52.07
C ASP A 294 -1.76 -42.51 -52.90
N GLY A 295 -1.35 -41.25 -52.84
CA GLY A 295 -2.03 -40.16 -53.54
C GLY A 295 -3.27 -39.60 -52.81
N TYR A 296 -3.51 -39.97 -51.55
CA TYR A 296 -4.56 -39.39 -50.70
C TYR A 296 -3.97 -38.49 -49.60
N PRO A 297 -4.67 -37.43 -49.18
CA PRO A 297 -4.21 -36.56 -48.09
C PRO A 297 -4.25 -37.30 -46.75
N PHE A 298 -3.38 -36.89 -45.82
CA PHE A 298 -3.51 -37.28 -44.42
C PHE A 298 -4.85 -36.80 -43.86
N ALA A 299 -5.50 -37.67 -43.11
CA ALA A 299 -6.67 -37.32 -42.31
C ALA A 299 -6.58 -38.02 -40.96
N PHE A 300 -6.97 -37.32 -39.91
CA PHE A 300 -7.34 -37.99 -38.67
C PHE A 300 -8.61 -38.82 -38.89
N ASP A 301 -8.84 -39.82 -38.04
CA ASP A 301 -10.13 -40.51 -37.99
C ASP A 301 -11.24 -39.53 -37.61
N ALA A 302 -12.48 -39.83 -38.02
CA ALA A 302 -13.60 -38.89 -37.87
C ALA A 302 -13.91 -38.59 -36.40
N GLU A 303 -13.62 -39.54 -35.52
CA GLU A 303 -13.83 -39.46 -34.07
C GLU A 303 -12.59 -38.96 -33.29
N GLY A 304 -11.40 -38.93 -33.90
CA GLY A 304 -10.16 -38.47 -33.24
C GLY A 304 -9.61 -39.45 -32.18
N GLU A 305 -10.02 -40.71 -32.21
CA GLU A 305 -9.75 -41.72 -31.18
C GLU A 305 -8.50 -42.54 -31.49
N ALA A 306 -8.13 -42.67 -32.76
CA ALA A 306 -6.96 -43.43 -33.22
C ALA A 306 -5.64 -42.85 -32.68
N VAL A 307 -5.62 -41.55 -32.37
CA VAL A 307 -4.43 -40.84 -31.87
C VAL A 307 -4.80 -39.93 -30.71
N SER A 308 -4.03 -39.99 -29.63
CA SER A 308 -4.06 -38.97 -28.58
C SER A 308 -2.70 -38.28 -28.49
N VAL A 309 -2.72 -36.98 -28.21
CA VAL A 309 -1.51 -36.16 -28.13
C VAL A 309 -1.45 -35.48 -26.77
N LEU A 310 -0.45 -35.84 -25.98
CA LEU A 310 -0.14 -35.18 -24.72
C LEU A 310 0.69 -33.92 -25.03
N VAL A 311 0.15 -32.76 -24.69
CA VAL A 311 0.83 -31.46 -24.81
C VAL A 311 1.42 -31.10 -23.44
N GLU A 312 2.73 -30.89 -23.38
CA GLU A 312 3.41 -30.33 -22.22
C GLU A 312 3.63 -28.84 -22.39
N PHE A 313 3.40 -28.08 -21.32
CA PHE A 313 3.55 -26.62 -21.29
C PHE A 313 4.80 -26.22 -20.48
N ASN A 314 5.28 -25.01 -20.69
CA ASN A 314 6.46 -24.47 -20.00
C ASN A 314 6.29 -24.33 -18.48
N ASP A 315 5.07 -24.34 -17.96
CA ASP A 315 4.75 -24.39 -16.53
C ASP A 315 4.79 -25.81 -15.93
N GLY A 316 5.10 -26.82 -16.77
CA GLY A 316 5.13 -28.23 -16.40
C GLY A 316 3.75 -28.91 -16.40
N SER A 317 2.67 -28.15 -16.66
CA SER A 317 1.34 -28.74 -16.83
C SER A 317 1.28 -29.57 -18.11
N LYS A 318 0.38 -30.56 -18.12
CA LYS A 318 0.19 -31.46 -19.26
C LYS A 318 -1.30 -31.62 -19.53
N ARG A 319 -1.68 -31.66 -20.80
CA ARG A 319 -3.07 -31.87 -21.23
C ARG A 319 -3.11 -32.81 -22.42
N ASP A 320 -4.02 -33.77 -22.36
CA ASP A 320 -4.32 -34.67 -23.48
C ASP A 320 -5.33 -34.01 -24.43
N PHE A 321 -5.07 -34.15 -25.72
CA PHE A 321 -5.95 -33.73 -26.79
C PHE A 321 -6.22 -34.90 -27.73
N PRO A 322 -7.45 -35.03 -28.27
CA PRO A 322 -7.71 -35.97 -29.35
C PRO A 322 -6.95 -35.53 -30.61
N GLY A 323 -6.50 -36.50 -31.40
CA GLY A 323 -5.84 -36.24 -32.68
C GLY A 323 -6.87 -35.81 -33.71
N THR A 324 -7.20 -34.53 -33.74
CA THR A 324 -8.14 -33.95 -34.73
C THR A 324 -7.60 -32.66 -35.31
N PHE A 325 -8.19 -32.25 -36.44
CA PHE A 325 -7.84 -30.96 -37.07
C PHE A 325 -8.37 -29.73 -36.30
N ASP A 326 -9.21 -29.91 -35.29
CA ASP A 326 -9.63 -28.81 -34.41
C ASP A 326 -8.45 -28.32 -33.53
N TYR A 327 -7.57 -29.25 -33.15
CA TYR A 327 -6.43 -28.97 -32.28
C TYR A 327 -5.10 -28.95 -33.03
N PHE A 328 -4.94 -29.81 -34.04
CA PHE A 328 -3.67 -30.01 -34.72
C PHE A 328 -3.74 -29.61 -36.19
N THR A 329 -2.65 -29.04 -36.68
CA THR A 329 -2.42 -28.86 -38.11
C THR A 329 -1.29 -29.79 -38.53
N CYS A 330 -1.29 -30.23 -39.77
CA CYS A 330 -0.21 -31.02 -40.36
C CYS A 330 0.34 -30.33 -41.60
N ASN A 331 1.51 -30.77 -42.08
CA ASN A 331 1.93 -30.44 -43.44
C ASN A 331 0.86 -31.04 -44.37
N GLY A 332 0.18 -30.20 -45.15
CA GLY A 332 -0.96 -30.58 -46.02
C GLY A 332 -0.53 -31.39 -47.24
N GLU A 333 0.27 -32.43 -47.02
CA GLU A 333 0.87 -33.25 -48.05
C GLU A 333 -0.07 -34.38 -48.45
N VAL A 334 -0.15 -34.60 -49.76
CA VAL A 334 -0.66 -35.85 -50.32
C VAL A 334 0.36 -36.93 -49.98
N LEU A 335 -0.09 -38.00 -49.33
CA LEU A 335 0.78 -39.06 -48.86
C LEU A 335 1.35 -39.83 -50.04
N THR A 336 2.63 -40.21 -49.92
CA THR A 336 3.31 -41.07 -50.89
C THR A 336 3.57 -42.46 -50.31
N ALA A 337 3.65 -43.48 -51.15
CA ALA A 337 3.94 -44.87 -50.74
C ALA A 337 5.24 -45.05 -49.91
N THR A 338 6.15 -44.07 -49.91
CA THR A 338 7.40 -44.11 -49.12
C THR A 338 7.30 -43.41 -47.76
N GLN A 339 6.20 -42.71 -47.50
CA GLN A 339 6.00 -41.92 -46.30
C GLN A 339 5.57 -42.80 -45.13
N THR A 340 6.32 -42.72 -44.01
CA THR A 340 6.07 -43.51 -42.80
C THR A 340 5.54 -42.69 -41.63
N SER A 341 5.51 -41.37 -41.77
CA SER A 341 4.96 -40.46 -40.75
C SER A 341 4.51 -39.13 -41.33
N VAL A 342 3.61 -38.47 -40.61
CA VAL A 342 3.15 -37.11 -40.87
C VAL A 342 3.52 -36.22 -39.70
N VAL A 343 4.12 -35.06 -39.98
CA VAL A 343 4.44 -34.08 -38.95
C VAL A 343 3.21 -33.22 -38.67
N ILE A 344 2.85 -33.16 -37.39
CA ILE A 344 1.76 -32.36 -36.86
C ILE A 344 2.30 -31.30 -35.88
N TRP A 345 1.55 -30.22 -35.67
CA TRP A 345 1.76 -29.23 -34.61
C TRP A 345 0.42 -28.78 -34.02
N LEU A 346 0.45 -28.30 -32.77
CA LEU A 346 -0.72 -27.69 -32.16
C LEU A 346 -1.05 -26.38 -32.91
N THR A 347 -2.30 -26.20 -33.30
CA THR A 347 -2.75 -25.02 -34.06
C THR A 347 -2.39 -23.74 -33.31
N GLY A 348 -1.73 -22.81 -34.01
CA GLY A 348 -1.17 -21.58 -33.42
C GLY A 348 0.29 -21.69 -32.94
N PHE A 349 0.87 -22.90 -32.88
CA PHE A 349 2.23 -23.16 -32.39
C PHE A 349 3.05 -24.04 -33.36
N PRO A 350 3.36 -23.57 -34.58
CA PRO A 350 4.00 -24.37 -35.64
C PRO A 350 5.42 -24.83 -35.32
N SER A 351 6.07 -24.26 -34.30
CA SER A 351 7.40 -24.68 -33.85
C SER A 351 7.39 -25.89 -32.92
N VAL A 352 6.24 -26.28 -32.39
CA VAL A 352 6.10 -27.42 -31.47
C VAL A 352 5.48 -28.58 -32.24
N THR A 353 6.32 -29.49 -32.72
CA THR A 353 5.92 -30.54 -33.64
C THR A 353 6.06 -31.94 -33.05
N ALA A 354 5.30 -32.89 -33.60
CA ALA A 354 5.51 -34.33 -33.41
C ALA A 354 5.23 -35.09 -34.71
N ALA A 355 5.77 -36.30 -34.83
CA ALA A 355 5.53 -37.18 -35.95
C ALA A 355 4.47 -38.24 -35.58
N VAL A 356 3.40 -38.31 -36.38
CA VAL A 356 2.38 -39.36 -36.31
C VAL A 356 2.77 -40.47 -37.28
N PRO A 357 3.01 -41.71 -36.81
CA PRO A 357 3.31 -42.82 -37.70
C PRO A 357 2.09 -43.18 -38.56
N VAL A 358 2.32 -43.48 -39.84
CA VAL A 358 1.29 -43.87 -40.80
C VAL A 358 1.79 -45.01 -41.69
N THR A 359 0.87 -45.80 -42.22
CA THR A 359 1.12 -46.80 -43.26
C THR A 359 0.48 -46.34 -44.57
N VAL A 360 1.22 -46.32 -45.68
CA VAL A 360 0.71 -45.93 -46.99
C VAL A 360 0.83 -47.09 -47.97
N THR A 361 -0.27 -47.41 -48.67
CA THR A 361 -0.36 -48.56 -49.59
C THR A 361 -0.85 -48.14 -50.98
N GLU A 362 -0.39 -48.82 -52.02
CA GLU A 362 -0.85 -48.55 -53.40
C GLU A 362 -2.27 -49.09 -53.65
N PRO A 363 -3.13 -48.36 -54.39
CA PRO A 363 -4.43 -48.88 -54.83
C PRO A 363 -4.29 -50.16 -55.68
N GLN A 364 -5.18 -51.11 -55.46
CA GLN A 364 -5.19 -52.41 -56.15
C GLN A 364 -6.24 -52.44 -57.26
N VAL A 365 -6.01 -53.19 -58.35
CA VAL A 365 -7.04 -53.43 -59.36
C VAL A 365 -8.13 -54.33 -58.77
N THR A 366 -9.40 -53.95 -58.94
CA THR A 366 -10.59 -54.69 -58.46
C THR A 366 -11.51 -55.16 -59.59
N GLY A 367 -11.29 -54.69 -60.81
CA GLY A 367 -12.07 -55.10 -61.97
C GLY A 367 -11.54 -54.48 -63.25
N ILE A 368 -11.97 -55.02 -64.40
CA ILE A 368 -11.67 -54.49 -65.73
C ILE A 368 -12.93 -54.46 -66.59
N SER A 369 -13.04 -53.48 -67.48
CA SER A 369 -14.06 -53.42 -68.53
C SER A 369 -13.48 -52.88 -69.84
N VAL A 370 -14.14 -53.10 -70.97
CA VAL A 370 -13.67 -52.62 -72.28
C VAL A 370 -14.12 -51.18 -72.48
N LEU A 371 -13.16 -50.27 -72.72
CA LEU A 371 -13.43 -48.89 -73.17
C LEU A 371 -13.55 -48.84 -74.69
N THR A 372 -12.51 -49.36 -75.36
CA THR A 372 -12.37 -49.36 -76.81
C THR A 372 -12.06 -50.78 -77.24
N THR A 373 -12.84 -51.33 -78.17
CA THR A 373 -12.58 -52.64 -78.77
C THR A 373 -11.35 -52.60 -79.66
N PRO A 374 -10.67 -53.74 -79.94
CA PRO A 374 -9.57 -53.76 -80.89
C PRO A 374 -9.99 -53.26 -82.28
N ALA A 375 -9.03 -52.78 -83.06
CA ALA A 375 -9.27 -52.27 -84.40
C ALA A 375 -9.74 -53.36 -85.38
N LYS A 376 -9.33 -54.61 -85.16
CA LYS A 376 -9.74 -55.77 -85.94
C LYS A 376 -10.82 -56.56 -85.21
N THR A 377 -12.01 -56.61 -85.79
CA THR A 377 -13.17 -57.34 -85.24
C THR A 377 -13.61 -58.53 -86.10
N ASP A 378 -13.09 -58.66 -87.31
CA ASP A 378 -13.42 -59.76 -88.23
C ASP A 378 -12.21 -60.67 -88.40
N TYR A 379 -12.40 -61.98 -88.18
CA TYR A 379 -11.36 -63.00 -88.19
C TYR A 379 -11.75 -64.17 -89.09
N VAL A 380 -10.75 -64.95 -89.51
CA VAL A 380 -10.96 -66.27 -90.14
C VAL A 380 -10.63 -67.39 -89.15
N ALA A 381 -11.22 -68.58 -89.33
CA ALA A 381 -10.98 -69.72 -88.46
C ALA A 381 -9.47 -70.05 -88.33
N GLY A 382 -8.98 -70.13 -87.09
CA GLY A 382 -7.57 -70.42 -86.77
C GLY A 382 -6.63 -69.20 -86.71
N GLU A 383 -7.13 -67.99 -86.97
CA GLU A 383 -6.36 -66.75 -86.81
C GLU A 383 -6.06 -66.43 -85.32
N SER A 384 -4.96 -65.73 -85.04
CA SER A 384 -4.68 -65.22 -83.69
C SER A 384 -5.43 -63.91 -83.43
N VAL A 385 -5.92 -63.72 -82.21
CA VAL A 385 -6.61 -62.47 -81.82
C VAL A 385 -5.63 -61.29 -81.88
N ASP A 386 -6.00 -60.24 -82.62
CA ASP A 386 -5.26 -58.98 -82.66
C ASP A 386 -5.89 -57.98 -81.69
N LEU A 387 -5.17 -57.65 -80.63
CA LEU A 387 -5.63 -56.72 -79.59
C LEU A 387 -5.21 -55.26 -79.87
N THR A 388 -4.59 -54.97 -81.02
CA THR A 388 -4.18 -53.61 -81.37
C THR A 388 -5.37 -52.65 -81.34
N GLY A 389 -5.25 -51.58 -80.56
CA GLY A 389 -6.31 -50.58 -80.36
C GLY A 389 -7.27 -50.87 -79.19
N LEU A 390 -7.15 -52.03 -78.52
CA LEU A 390 -7.91 -52.30 -77.29
C LEU A 390 -7.50 -51.31 -76.20
N VAL A 391 -8.49 -50.73 -75.51
CA VAL A 391 -8.27 -49.97 -74.28
C VAL A 391 -9.22 -50.51 -73.21
N LEU A 392 -8.67 -50.91 -72.07
CA LEU A 392 -9.44 -51.33 -70.90
C LEU A 392 -9.60 -50.17 -69.92
N LEU A 393 -10.75 -50.13 -69.24
CA LEU A 393 -10.92 -49.41 -67.97
C LEU A 393 -10.55 -50.35 -66.83
N LEU A 394 -9.66 -49.93 -65.95
CA LEU A 394 -9.33 -50.62 -64.69
C LEU A 394 -10.10 -49.95 -63.56
N SER A 395 -10.94 -50.70 -62.85
CA SER A 395 -11.56 -50.25 -61.61
C SER A 395 -10.59 -50.50 -60.47
N MET A 396 -10.20 -49.44 -59.76
CA MET A 396 -9.22 -49.50 -58.67
C MET A 396 -9.93 -49.59 -57.30
N SER A 397 -9.25 -50.11 -56.28
CA SER A 397 -9.78 -50.29 -54.92
C SER A 397 -10.12 -48.97 -54.23
N ASP A 398 -9.54 -47.88 -54.72
CA ASP A 398 -9.79 -46.50 -54.28
C ASP A 398 -11.02 -45.87 -54.98
N GLY A 399 -11.72 -46.63 -55.83
CA GLY A 399 -12.88 -46.21 -56.60
C GLY A 399 -12.57 -45.44 -57.88
N ARG A 400 -11.29 -45.12 -58.15
CA ARG A 400 -10.89 -44.50 -59.42
C ARG A 400 -10.99 -45.49 -60.57
N VAL A 401 -11.05 -44.94 -61.78
CA VAL A 401 -10.99 -45.71 -63.01
C VAL A 401 -9.84 -45.19 -63.86
N THR A 402 -8.91 -46.07 -64.21
CA THR A 402 -7.76 -45.74 -65.08
C THR A 402 -7.88 -46.45 -66.42
N GLN A 403 -7.19 -45.94 -67.45
CA GLN A 403 -7.18 -46.57 -68.76
C GLN A 403 -5.88 -47.35 -68.97
N LEU A 404 -6.01 -48.57 -69.47
CA LEU A 404 -4.88 -49.39 -69.91
C LEU A 404 -5.05 -49.68 -71.40
N ALA A 405 -4.28 -48.95 -72.23
CA ALA A 405 -4.17 -49.26 -73.65
C ALA A 405 -3.35 -50.55 -73.83
N TYR A 406 -3.79 -51.42 -74.72
CA TYR A 406 -3.06 -52.62 -75.07
C TYR A 406 -1.72 -52.27 -75.72
N SER A 407 -0.68 -52.93 -75.24
CA SER A 407 0.65 -52.95 -75.85
C SER A 407 1.29 -54.32 -75.61
N ASP A 408 2.22 -54.71 -76.48
CA ASP A 408 2.89 -55.99 -76.32
C ASP A 408 3.63 -56.06 -74.97
N GLY A 409 3.32 -57.10 -74.19
CA GLY A 409 3.87 -57.30 -72.84
C GLY A 409 3.10 -56.62 -71.71
N CYS A 410 1.97 -55.94 -71.97
CA CYS A 410 1.15 -55.31 -70.92
C CYS A 410 0.42 -56.30 -70.00
N GLY A 411 0.48 -57.60 -70.26
CA GLY A 411 -0.14 -58.65 -69.45
C GLY A 411 -1.61 -58.92 -69.75
N ILE A 412 -2.22 -58.21 -70.71
CA ILE A 412 -3.55 -58.55 -71.23
C ILE A 412 -3.43 -59.81 -72.10
N THR A 413 -4.23 -60.83 -71.79
CA THR A 413 -4.22 -62.11 -72.53
C THR A 413 -5.62 -62.45 -73.05
N PRO A 414 -5.82 -62.70 -74.35
CA PRO A 414 -7.12 -63.12 -74.89
C PRO A 414 -7.33 -64.63 -74.77
N THR A 415 -8.58 -65.07 -74.71
CA THR A 415 -8.96 -66.45 -75.00
C THR A 415 -8.77 -66.74 -76.49
N PRO A 416 -8.46 -67.99 -76.88
CA PRO A 416 -8.43 -68.39 -78.30
C PRO A 416 -9.77 -68.12 -78.99
N LEU A 417 -9.74 -67.90 -80.31
CA LEU A 417 -10.95 -67.86 -81.14
C LEU A 417 -11.67 -69.22 -81.08
N ALA A 418 -12.98 -69.22 -80.89
CA ALA A 418 -13.83 -70.36 -81.22
C ALA A 418 -14.65 -70.05 -82.50
N VAL A 419 -15.21 -71.09 -83.12
CA VAL A 419 -15.84 -71.01 -84.45
C VAL A 419 -17.36 -70.99 -84.28
N GLY A 420 -18.00 -69.86 -84.59
CA GLY A 420 -19.46 -69.66 -84.51
C GLY A 420 -19.91 -68.22 -84.84
N ASP A 421 -21.22 -68.02 -85.07
CA ASP A 421 -21.82 -66.72 -85.35
C ASP A 421 -21.90 -65.85 -84.07
N GLU A 422 -21.22 -64.70 -84.07
CA GLU A 422 -21.08 -63.72 -82.96
C GLU A 422 -20.52 -64.26 -81.63
N GLU A 423 -19.22 -64.58 -81.61
CA GLU A 423 -18.53 -64.94 -80.36
C GLU A 423 -17.89 -63.75 -79.64
N ALA A 424 -17.76 -63.87 -78.32
CA ALA A 424 -17.08 -62.89 -77.49
C ALA A 424 -15.65 -63.36 -77.18
N VAL A 425 -14.64 -62.52 -77.45
CA VAL A 425 -13.28 -62.73 -76.95
C VAL A 425 -13.23 -62.26 -75.51
N THR A 426 -12.86 -63.14 -74.59
CA THR A 426 -12.57 -62.77 -73.20
C THR A 426 -11.10 -62.42 -73.06
N VAL A 427 -10.80 -61.26 -72.49
CA VAL A 427 -9.44 -60.86 -72.10
C VAL A 427 -9.27 -60.94 -70.59
N ASN A 428 -8.08 -61.33 -70.15
CA ASN A 428 -7.68 -61.43 -68.74
C ASN A 428 -6.53 -60.46 -68.44
N TYR A 429 -6.66 -59.71 -67.35
CA TYR A 429 -5.61 -58.86 -66.78
C TYR A 429 -5.63 -58.97 -65.25
N LEU A 430 -4.49 -59.36 -64.66
CA LEU A 430 -4.32 -59.59 -63.21
C LEU A 430 -5.39 -60.49 -62.57
N GLY A 431 -5.94 -61.45 -63.33
CA GLY A 431 -6.98 -62.38 -62.85
C GLY A 431 -8.41 -61.89 -63.06
N PHE A 432 -8.62 -60.62 -63.43
CA PHE A 432 -9.92 -60.08 -63.80
C PHE A 432 -10.20 -60.33 -65.29
N ARG A 433 -11.47 -60.53 -65.65
CA ARG A 433 -11.88 -60.89 -67.02
C ARG A 433 -12.97 -59.96 -67.52
N THR A 434 -12.89 -59.59 -68.80
CA THR A 434 -13.96 -58.88 -69.52
C THR A 434 -14.00 -59.37 -70.97
N SER A 435 -15.08 -59.10 -71.70
CA SER A 435 -15.22 -59.58 -73.08
C SER A 435 -15.75 -58.52 -74.04
N PHE A 436 -15.37 -58.63 -75.31
CA PHE A 436 -15.92 -57.87 -76.43
C PHE A 436 -16.33 -58.82 -77.56
N ARG A 437 -17.24 -58.40 -78.42
CA ARG A 437 -17.74 -59.22 -79.54
C ARG A 437 -16.84 -59.10 -80.77
N ILE A 438 -16.72 -60.19 -81.50
CA ILE A 438 -16.05 -60.31 -82.80
C ILE A 438 -16.91 -61.12 -83.78
N SER A 439 -16.56 -61.10 -85.05
CA SER A 439 -17.11 -61.98 -86.08
C SER A 439 -16.03 -62.94 -86.57
N VAL A 440 -16.33 -64.25 -86.66
CA VAL A 440 -15.40 -65.25 -87.21
C VAL A 440 -16.04 -65.89 -88.44
N ALA A 441 -15.48 -65.61 -89.62
CA ALA A 441 -15.89 -66.27 -90.86
C ALA A 441 -15.31 -67.70 -90.92
N ALA A 442 -16.15 -68.65 -91.35
CA ALA A 442 -15.82 -70.07 -91.46
C ALA A 442 -14.71 -70.38 -92.47
#